data_AF-A0A845UKN8-F1
#
_entry.id   AF-A0A845UKN8-F1
#
_cell.length_a   1.000
_cell.length_b   1.000
_cell.length_c   1.000
_cell.angle_alpha   90.00
_cell.angle_beta   90.00
_cell.angle_gamma   90.00
#
_symmetry.space_group_name_H-M   'P 1'
#
loop_
_entity.id
_entity.type
_entity.pdbx_description
1 polymer ?
#
loop_
_entity_poly.entity_id
_entity_poly.type
_entity_poly.pdbx_seq_one_letter_code
_entity_poly.pdbx_strand_id
1 'polypeptide(L)'
;MFRSLRKGPVTNSSSTHSLIMHSSEEFATMHDAQYLDTWGDPQQNYVLRSPEQKMRWLAGADRWRLQAVTATEARKVEAMMRDCGLEHDLQHYLDEASDIRLLSSSTISGMGLQDIDLHLVLGIILDPNFVIYGYYDNNPCFAAVAKDSGVFTLTSVFRARQDGEAVILYDQRTGNKLRWSRQPYEKSSTPELVDVKVTDFCGFGCEFCYMGSTKKGKHAPIRRIEKVFRELAGMGVFELAIGGGEPAHHPRFADIIALATKHGINFNFTAYGIDWIKKPEVIAALKERSSKRLMTGVGISVHKEDDLTKILRAQEELKDVGLNSYSLKLMAQTVVGATPYSVSRGLLEACIGCDIPLLLLGFKTTGRGADFVRSPEKLDEIRDLLERAKEGATTPDEYGSKPQFTLSVDTCFVDAYSDLLEEFGIPEQLWASPEGAFSMYVDAVEDMVAPSSYCDASLRQPRGDIAAQFREFTPIVRSLPVRGEEPKDVPLYEGDEARMKGTAADGSEWDISVETVLEHMVAGEDPKFPFKRPITRQRLEDYLGDHSLEIDGWELVRILPPSPAGIIFNNEEL
;
A
#
# COMPACT_ATOMS: atom_id res chain seq x y z
N MET A 1 -4.51 -3.24 21.02
CA MET A 1 -4.60 -4.68 20.74
C MET A 1 -4.57 -4.91 19.23
N PHE A 2 -5.46 -4.26 18.47
CA PHE A 2 -5.21 -3.98 17.06
C PHE A 2 -3.88 -3.24 16.84
N ARG A 3 -3.04 -3.72 15.90
CA ARG A 3 -1.69 -3.17 15.63
C ARG A 3 -1.55 -2.60 14.23
N SER A 4 -2.05 -3.30 13.22
CA SER A 4 -1.94 -2.83 11.84
C SER A 4 -2.97 -3.47 10.93
N LEU A 5 -3.41 -2.72 9.92
CA LEU A 5 -4.27 -3.16 8.83
C LEU A 5 -3.72 -2.67 7.49
N ARG A 6 -3.59 -3.61 6.54
CA ARG A 6 -3.39 -3.33 5.12
C ARG A 6 -4.54 -3.93 4.32
N LYS A 7 -5.09 -3.17 3.37
CA LYS A 7 -5.96 -3.73 2.34
C LYS A 7 -5.22 -3.91 1.01
N GLY A 8 -5.52 -4.99 0.30
CA GLY A 8 -4.98 -5.26 -1.02
C GLY A 8 -3.58 -5.87 -1.06
N PRO A 9 -3.16 -6.34 -2.24
CA PRO A 9 -1.83 -6.88 -2.47
C PRO A 9 -0.73 -5.79 -2.48
N VAL A 10 0.50 -6.18 -2.12
CA VAL A 10 1.72 -5.35 -2.18
C VAL A 10 2.34 -5.37 -3.57
N THR A 11 2.46 -4.25 -4.26
CA THR A 11 2.93 -4.22 -5.64
C THR A 11 4.26 -3.50 -5.84
N ASN A 12 5.03 -3.22 -4.78
CA ASN A 12 6.33 -2.55 -4.86
C ASN A 12 7.44 -3.31 -4.09
N SER A 13 8.67 -2.87 -4.29
CA SER A 13 9.89 -3.42 -3.72
C SER A 13 10.11 -3.01 -2.26
N SER A 14 10.03 -4.01 -1.37
CA SER A 14 10.16 -3.96 0.08
C SER A 14 9.37 -2.80 0.68
N SER A 15 8.03 -2.92 0.72
CA SER A 15 7.19 -2.18 1.66
C SER A 15 5.87 -2.87 1.96
N THR A 16 5.47 -2.86 3.21
CA THR A 16 4.07 -3.14 3.58
C THR A 16 3.25 -1.90 3.22
N HIS A 17 2.48 -1.98 2.14
CA HIS A 17 1.71 -0.83 1.65
C HIS A 17 0.60 -0.47 2.62
N SER A 18 0.31 0.82 2.67
CA SER A 18 -0.71 1.42 3.51
C SER A 18 -1.99 1.62 2.70
N LEU A 19 -3.15 1.23 3.26
CA LEU A 19 -4.44 1.68 2.73
C LEU A 19 -5.13 2.52 3.80
N ILE A 20 -5.40 3.77 3.46
CA ILE A 20 -6.15 4.73 4.27
C ILE A 20 -7.60 4.20 4.46
N MET A 21 -8.06 4.15 5.70
CA MET A 21 -9.44 3.79 6.04
C MET A 21 -10.28 5.04 5.91
N HIS A 22 -11.24 4.95 5.00
CA HIS A 22 -12.40 5.81 4.89
C HIS A 22 -13.26 5.73 6.17
N SER A 23 -13.59 6.89 6.73
CA SER A 23 -14.45 7.09 7.90
C SER A 23 -15.93 7.18 7.49
N SER A 24 -16.57 6.05 7.14
CA SER A 24 -18.02 6.09 6.88
C SER A 24 -18.79 6.10 8.22
N GLU A 25 -19.39 7.24 8.56
CA GLU A 25 -20.34 7.40 9.68
C GLU A 25 -21.62 6.56 9.50
N GLU A 26 -21.91 6.06 8.29
CA GLU A 26 -23.15 5.33 7.98
C GLU A 26 -23.33 4.01 8.75
N PHE A 27 -22.30 3.48 9.39
CA PHE A 27 -22.38 2.25 10.18
C PHE A 27 -22.48 2.47 11.70
N ALA A 28 -22.44 3.74 12.14
CA ALA A 28 -22.72 4.14 13.52
C ALA A 28 -24.23 4.04 13.84
N THR A 29 -25.09 4.08 12.82
CA THR A 29 -26.55 4.20 12.98
C THR A 29 -27.32 2.86 12.95
N MET A 30 -26.64 1.72 12.78
CA MET A 30 -27.32 0.41 12.79
C MET A 30 -27.51 -0.08 14.23
N HIS A 31 -28.78 0.01 14.67
CA HIS A 31 -29.31 -0.24 16.02
C HIS A 31 -28.59 -1.30 16.84
N ASP A 32 -28.35 -0.96 18.11
CA ASP A 32 -27.98 -1.90 19.15
C ASP A 32 -28.96 -3.07 19.19
N ALA A 33 -28.44 -4.29 19.17
CA ALA A 33 -29.22 -5.50 19.41
C ALA A 33 -29.65 -5.54 20.89
N GLN A 34 -30.66 -4.73 21.25
CA GLN A 34 -31.28 -4.74 22.57
C GLN A 34 -32.18 -5.97 22.82
N TYR A 35 -32.14 -6.98 21.94
CA TYR A 35 -32.94 -8.19 22.10
C TYR A 35 -32.16 -9.43 21.67
N LEU A 36 -31.28 -9.91 22.55
CA LEU A 36 -30.74 -11.28 22.52
C LEU A 36 -31.22 -12.09 23.75
N ASP A 37 -32.35 -11.71 24.35
CA ASP A 37 -33.01 -12.51 25.39
C ASP A 37 -33.64 -13.80 24.85
N THR A 38 -33.66 -13.98 23.52
CA THR A 38 -34.01 -15.25 22.88
C THR A 38 -32.84 -15.73 22.05
N TRP A 39 -32.06 -16.60 22.67
CA TRP A 39 -31.00 -17.44 22.13
C TRP A 39 -31.25 -17.83 20.67
N GLY A 40 -30.50 -17.21 19.76
CA GLY A 40 -30.20 -17.68 18.41
C GLY A 40 -31.33 -18.40 17.67
N ASP A 41 -32.37 -17.68 17.24
CA ASP A 41 -33.08 -18.12 16.05
C ASP A 41 -32.14 -17.92 14.84
N PRO A 42 -31.69 -18.99 14.14
CA PRO A 42 -30.84 -18.89 12.95
C PRO A 42 -31.49 -18.13 11.78
N GLN A 43 -32.71 -17.62 11.94
CA GLN A 43 -33.44 -16.80 10.96
C GLN A 43 -33.24 -15.28 11.11
N GLN A 44 -32.50 -14.79 12.11
CA GLN A 44 -32.35 -13.35 12.34
C GLN A 44 -30.92 -12.85 12.09
N ASN A 45 -30.82 -11.69 11.41
CA ASN A 45 -29.54 -10.99 11.26
C ASN A 45 -29.15 -10.35 12.60
N TYR A 46 -27.89 -10.46 13.00
CA TYR A 46 -27.38 -9.89 14.25
C TYR A 46 -25.98 -9.26 14.08
N VAL A 47 -25.67 -8.32 14.96
CA VAL A 47 -24.36 -7.64 15.03
C VAL A 47 -23.88 -7.69 16.48
N LEU A 48 -22.67 -8.22 16.69
CA LEU A 48 -22.05 -8.31 18.02
C LEU A 48 -20.84 -7.38 18.05
N ARG A 49 -20.95 -6.30 18.83
CA ARG A 49 -19.93 -5.25 18.94
C ARG A 49 -19.16 -5.36 20.25
N SER A 50 -19.86 -5.55 21.37
CA SER A 50 -19.20 -5.60 22.68
C SER A 50 -18.51 -6.94 22.94
N PRO A 51 -17.42 -6.97 23.72
CA PRO A 51 -16.80 -8.21 24.18
C PRO A 51 -17.82 -9.14 24.86
N GLU A 52 -18.72 -8.60 25.67
CA GLU A 52 -19.79 -9.33 26.36
C GLU A 52 -20.72 -10.06 25.37
N GLN A 53 -21.24 -9.36 24.36
CA GLN A 53 -22.11 -9.93 23.33
C GLN A 53 -21.43 -11.07 22.57
N LYS A 54 -20.17 -10.85 22.17
CA LYS A 54 -19.38 -11.84 21.44
C LYS A 54 -19.05 -13.05 22.29
N MET A 55 -18.77 -12.85 23.58
CA MET A 55 -18.45 -13.93 24.50
C MET A 55 -19.69 -14.78 24.82
N ARG A 56 -20.86 -14.15 25.03
CA ARG A 56 -22.14 -14.87 25.13
C ARG A 56 -22.44 -15.68 23.88
N TRP A 57 -22.21 -15.11 22.69
CA TRP A 57 -22.36 -15.83 21.43
C TRP A 57 -21.38 -17.01 21.32
N LEU A 58 -20.11 -16.84 21.67
CA LEU A 58 -19.12 -17.92 21.62
C LEU A 58 -19.46 -19.09 22.56
N ALA A 59 -19.97 -18.78 23.76
CA ALA A 59 -20.39 -19.78 24.75
C ALA A 59 -21.75 -20.40 24.41
N GLY A 60 -22.63 -19.65 23.73
CA GLY A 60 -24.03 -19.97 23.50
C GLY A 60 -24.42 -20.41 22.09
N ALA A 61 -23.51 -20.30 21.10
CA ALA A 61 -23.78 -20.63 19.71
C ALA A 61 -24.04 -22.13 19.53
N ASP A 62 -25.32 -22.49 19.53
CA ASP A 62 -25.88 -23.77 19.11
C ASP A 62 -25.18 -25.00 19.75
N ARG A 63 -25.71 -25.48 20.89
CA ARG A 63 -25.13 -26.57 21.73
C ARG A 63 -24.67 -27.81 20.93
N TRP A 64 -25.18 -28.02 19.72
CA TRP A 64 -24.85 -29.10 18.80
C TRP A 64 -23.51 -28.95 18.07
N ARG A 65 -22.92 -27.75 18.03
CA ARG A 65 -21.64 -27.44 17.35
C ARG A 65 -20.52 -27.03 18.30
N LEU A 66 -20.75 -27.12 19.61
CA LEU A 66 -19.76 -26.80 20.63
C LEU A 66 -18.99 -28.07 21.04
N GLN A 67 -17.69 -27.93 21.30
CA GLN A 67 -16.84 -29.00 21.85
C GLN A 67 -16.37 -28.63 23.25
N ALA A 68 -16.28 -29.64 24.13
CA ALA A 68 -15.69 -29.48 25.45
C ALA A 68 -14.22 -29.08 25.31
N VAL A 69 -13.81 -28.05 26.05
CA VAL A 69 -12.42 -27.61 26.10
C VAL A 69 -11.67 -28.35 27.21
N THR A 70 -10.34 -28.38 27.14
CA THR A 70 -9.51 -28.96 28.21
C THR A 70 -9.67 -28.15 29.51
N ALA A 71 -9.37 -28.75 30.67
CA ALA A 71 -9.45 -28.04 31.96
C ALA A 71 -8.54 -26.80 32.04
N THR A 72 -7.45 -26.76 31.28
CA THR A 72 -6.58 -25.57 31.18
C THR A 72 -7.22 -24.48 30.33
N GLU A 73 -7.84 -24.84 29.22
CA GLU A 73 -8.59 -23.90 28.38
C GLU A 73 -9.85 -23.40 29.08
N ALA A 74 -10.58 -24.26 29.81
CA ALA A 74 -11.73 -23.89 30.61
C ALA A 74 -11.38 -22.75 31.57
N ARG A 75 -10.27 -22.85 32.32
CA ARG A 75 -9.80 -21.78 33.21
C ARG A 75 -9.47 -20.48 32.49
N LYS A 76 -8.89 -20.55 31.28
CA LYS A 76 -8.64 -19.35 30.45
C LYS A 76 -9.97 -18.70 30.03
N VAL A 77 -10.94 -19.51 29.61
CA VAL A 77 -12.28 -19.07 29.20
C VAL A 77 -13.04 -18.46 30.38
N GLU A 78 -13.01 -19.09 31.56
CA GLU A 78 -13.59 -18.57 32.80
C GLU A 78 -13.04 -17.18 33.14
N ALA A 79 -11.71 -17.02 33.08
CA ALA A 79 -11.07 -15.73 33.34
C ALA A 79 -11.56 -14.67 32.34
N MET A 80 -11.61 -14.99 31.05
CA MET A 80 -12.10 -14.06 30.02
C MET A 80 -13.59 -13.74 30.15
N MET A 81 -14.44 -14.68 30.59
CA MET A 81 -15.85 -14.41 30.90
C MET A 81 -15.99 -13.43 32.06
N ARG A 82 -15.20 -13.60 33.12
CA ARG A 82 -15.16 -12.65 34.25
C ARG A 82 -14.67 -11.27 33.82
N ASP A 83 -13.62 -11.21 33.00
CA ASP A 83 -13.12 -9.95 32.43
C ASP A 83 -14.19 -9.23 31.57
N CYS A 84 -15.14 -9.98 31.01
CA CYS A 84 -16.29 -9.44 30.27
C CYS A 84 -17.52 -9.14 31.15
N GLY A 85 -17.45 -9.32 32.48
CA GLY A 85 -18.59 -9.12 33.39
C GLY A 85 -19.68 -10.18 33.29
N LEU A 86 -19.33 -11.39 32.83
CA LEU A 86 -20.26 -12.51 32.61
C LEU A 86 -20.29 -13.51 33.77
N GLU A 87 -20.14 -13.07 35.01
CA GLU A 87 -20.11 -13.95 36.19
C GLU A 87 -21.40 -14.77 36.35
N HIS A 88 -22.56 -14.14 36.10
CA HIS A 88 -23.85 -14.80 36.21
C HIS A 88 -24.03 -15.85 35.11
N ASP A 89 -23.71 -15.50 33.86
CA ASP A 89 -23.73 -16.44 32.73
C ASP A 89 -22.78 -17.62 32.99
N LEU A 90 -21.56 -17.36 33.47
CA LEU A 90 -20.58 -18.39 33.80
C LEU A 90 -21.10 -19.37 34.87
N GLN A 91 -21.71 -18.85 35.94
CA GLN A 91 -22.28 -19.71 36.98
C GLN A 91 -23.38 -20.61 36.41
N HIS A 92 -24.27 -20.05 35.58
CA HIS A 92 -25.31 -20.81 34.91
C HIS A 92 -24.75 -21.92 33.99
N TYR A 93 -23.67 -21.64 33.24
CA TYR A 93 -23.00 -22.66 32.43
C TYR A 93 -22.43 -23.81 33.27
N LEU A 94 -21.76 -23.49 34.39
CA LEU A 94 -21.17 -24.49 35.28
C LEU A 94 -22.24 -25.38 35.94
N ASP A 95 -23.40 -24.80 36.26
CA ASP A 95 -24.53 -25.51 36.87
C ASP A 95 -25.25 -26.44 35.87
N GLU A 96 -25.40 -26.04 34.61
CA GLU A 96 -26.16 -26.82 33.61
C GLU A 96 -25.33 -27.83 32.82
N ALA A 97 -24.10 -27.47 32.40
CA ALA A 97 -23.34 -28.26 31.44
C ALA A 97 -22.25 -29.12 32.06
N SER A 98 -21.86 -28.87 33.32
CA SER A 98 -20.73 -29.48 34.04
C SER A 98 -19.34 -29.28 33.39
N ASP A 99 -19.28 -28.81 32.15
CA ASP A 99 -18.07 -28.44 31.40
C ASP A 99 -18.29 -27.18 30.54
N ILE A 100 -17.21 -26.43 30.29
CA ILE A 100 -17.24 -25.29 29.37
C ILE A 100 -17.06 -25.78 27.94
N ARG A 101 -17.87 -25.25 27.03
CA ARG A 101 -17.81 -25.58 25.61
C ARG A 101 -17.70 -24.31 24.77
N LEU A 102 -16.94 -24.41 23.67
CA LEU A 102 -16.77 -23.33 22.70
C LEU A 102 -17.00 -23.85 21.28
N LEU A 103 -17.12 -22.92 20.33
CA LEU A 103 -17.19 -23.22 18.89
C LEU A 103 -16.20 -24.33 18.54
N SER A 104 -16.70 -25.36 17.85
CA SER A 104 -15.89 -26.52 17.47
C SER A 104 -14.56 -26.16 16.81
N SER A 105 -13.60 -27.07 16.96
CA SER A 105 -12.36 -27.08 16.17
C SER A 105 -12.62 -26.94 14.66
N SER A 106 -13.72 -27.48 14.13
CA SER A 106 -14.09 -27.30 12.72
C SER A 106 -14.44 -25.85 12.36
N THR A 107 -15.05 -25.08 13.26
CA THR A 107 -15.32 -23.65 13.03
C THR A 107 -14.02 -22.83 13.05
N ILE A 108 -13.17 -23.08 14.06
CA ILE A 108 -11.85 -22.42 14.19
C ILE A 108 -10.95 -22.76 12.99
N SER A 109 -10.96 -24.03 12.57
CA SER A 109 -10.26 -24.48 11.37
C SER A 109 -10.83 -23.86 10.09
N GLY A 110 -12.15 -23.69 10.01
CA GLY A 110 -12.79 -22.97 8.90
C GLY A 110 -12.37 -21.50 8.78
N MET A 111 -11.92 -20.90 9.89
CA MET A 111 -11.35 -19.53 9.94
C MET A 111 -9.84 -19.49 9.71
N GLY A 112 -9.17 -20.65 9.56
CA GLY A 112 -7.71 -20.73 9.41
C GLY A 112 -6.93 -20.47 10.71
N LEU A 113 -7.58 -20.60 11.87
CA LEU A 113 -7.02 -20.28 13.19
C LEU A 113 -6.63 -21.52 14.01
N GLN A 114 -6.66 -22.72 13.42
CA GLN A 114 -6.46 -23.98 14.13
C GLN A 114 -5.09 -24.12 14.81
N ASP A 115 -4.08 -23.39 14.33
CA ASP A 115 -2.70 -23.44 14.84
C ASP A 115 -2.38 -22.27 15.79
N ILE A 116 -3.39 -21.48 16.19
CA ILE A 116 -3.25 -20.31 17.08
C ILE A 116 -3.73 -20.69 18.49
N ASP A 117 -3.02 -20.27 19.54
CA ASP A 117 -3.49 -20.49 20.93
C ASP A 117 -4.89 -19.90 21.11
N LEU A 118 -5.79 -20.71 21.68
CA LEU A 118 -7.19 -20.36 21.89
C LEU A 118 -7.37 -19.02 22.63
N HIS A 119 -6.50 -18.68 23.58
CA HIS A 119 -6.55 -17.40 24.30
C HIS A 119 -6.30 -16.18 23.39
N LEU A 120 -5.45 -16.35 22.36
CA LEU A 120 -5.22 -15.31 21.36
C LEU A 120 -6.38 -15.24 20.36
N VAL A 121 -6.92 -16.39 19.95
CA VAL A 121 -8.14 -16.46 19.12
C VAL A 121 -9.30 -15.72 19.79
N LEU A 122 -9.56 -16.03 21.06
CA LEU A 122 -10.58 -15.33 21.84
C LEU A 122 -10.23 -13.85 22.02
N GLY A 123 -8.95 -13.51 22.21
CA GLY A 123 -8.49 -12.13 22.27
C GLY A 123 -8.84 -11.32 21.03
N ILE A 124 -8.64 -11.88 19.83
CA ILE A 124 -9.02 -11.25 18.56
C ILE A 124 -10.52 -11.07 18.47
N ILE A 125 -11.28 -12.13 18.75
CA ILE A 125 -12.75 -12.09 18.64
C ILE A 125 -13.32 -11.04 19.59
N LEU A 126 -12.87 -11.01 20.83
CA LEU A 126 -13.36 -10.09 21.86
C LEU A 126 -12.82 -8.67 21.71
N ASP A 127 -11.82 -8.41 20.86
CA ASP A 127 -11.31 -7.06 20.65
C ASP A 127 -12.44 -6.15 20.10
N PRO A 128 -12.68 -4.99 20.73
CA PRO A 128 -13.80 -4.11 20.38
C PRO A 128 -13.70 -3.52 18.96
N ASN A 129 -12.52 -3.55 18.33
CA ASN A 129 -12.34 -3.12 16.95
C ASN A 129 -12.85 -4.16 15.93
N PHE A 130 -13.16 -5.38 16.37
CA PHE A 130 -13.79 -6.40 15.54
C PHE A 130 -15.28 -6.41 15.79
N VAL A 131 -16.07 -6.66 14.74
CA VAL A 131 -17.51 -6.80 14.84
C VAL A 131 -17.90 -8.11 14.17
N ILE A 132 -18.74 -8.90 14.85
CA ILE A 132 -19.26 -10.15 14.28
C ILE A 132 -20.63 -9.84 13.68
N TYR A 133 -20.81 -10.18 12.41
CA TYR A 133 -22.08 -10.10 11.71
C TYR A 133 -22.60 -11.51 11.45
N GLY A 134 -23.77 -11.83 11.99
CA GLY A 134 -24.52 -13.03 11.62
C GLY A 134 -25.66 -12.66 10.67
N TYR A 135 -25.86 -13.43 9.61
CA TYR A 135 -26.91 -13.16 8.64
C TYR A 135 -27.45 -14.46 8.02
N TYR A 136 -28.67 -14.35 7.49
CA TYR A 136 -29.29 -15.38 6.66
C TYR A 136 -28.86 -15.20 5.20
N ASP A 137 -28.45 -16.30 4.55
CA ASP A 137 -27.82 -16.37 3.22
C ASP A 137 -28.67 -15.81 2.05
N ASN A 138 -29.95 -15.54 2.29
CA ASN A 138 -30.88 -14.97 1.30
C ASN A 138 -31.12 -13.45 1.45
N ASN A 139 -30.38 -12.74 2.31
CA ASN A 139 -30.56 -11.31 2.51
C ASN A 139 -29.61 -10.44 1.63
N PRO A 140 -30.13 -9.57 0.74
CA PRO A 140 -29.32 -8.72 -0.15
C PRO A 140 -28.42 -7.70 0.58
N CYS A 141 -28.63 -7.44 1.88
CA CYS A 141 -27.74 -6.57 2.68
C CYS A 141 -26.28 -7.03 2.71
N PHE A 142 -26.00 -8.34 2.54
CA PHE A 142 -24.62 -8.83 2.51
C PHE A 142 -23.82 -8.26 1.33
N ALA A 143 -24.44 -8.12 0.15
CA ALA A 143 -23.75 -7.60 -1.02
C ALA A 143 -23.30 -6.15 -0.83
N ALA A 144 -23.99 -5.38 0.02
CA ALA A 144 -23.62 -4.01 0.38
C ALA A 144 -22.54 -3.98 1.48
N VAL A 145 -22.71 -4.74 2.56
CA VAL A 145 -21.74 -4.78 3.68
C VAL A 145 -20.39 -5.34 3.22
N ALA A 146 -20.37 -6.45 2.48
CA ALA A 146 -19.13 -7.08 1.99
C ALA A 146 -18.40 -6.26 0.90
N LYS A 147 -19.12 -5.42 0.15
CA LYS A 147 -18.52 -4.52 -0.85
C LYS A 147 -17.94 -3.25 -0.22
N ASP A 148 -18.60 -2.68 0.78
CA ASP A 148 -18.33 -1.29 1.20
C ASP A 148 -17.44 -1.14 2.44
N SER A 149 -17.34 -2.14 3.33
CA SER A 149 -16.88 -1.88 4.70
C SER A 149 -15.51 -2.44 5.09
N GLY A 150 -14.72 -2.97 4.14
CA GLY A 150 -13.37 -3.48 4.47
C GLY A 150 -13.36 -4.66 5.44
N VAL A 151 -14.47 -5.40 5.50
CA VAL A 151 -14.66 -6.54 6.40
C VAL A 151 -13.63 -7.61 6.10
N PHE A 152 -12.80 -7.95 7.10
CA PHE A 152 -12.04 -9.19 7.11
C PHE A 152 -13.05 -10.32 7.27
N THR A 153 -13.46 -10.91 6.14
CA THR A 153 -14.32 -12.09 6.19
C THR A 153 -13.42 -13.30 6.40
N LEU A 154 -13.24 -13.76 7.64
CA LEU A 154 -12.49 -14.97 7.95
C LEU A 154 -13.10 -16.16 7.16
N THR A 155 -12.34 -16.70 6.22
CA THR A 155 -12.75 -17.81 5.35
C THR A 155 -11.61 -18.84 5.26
N SER A 156 -11.87 -19.99 4.63
CA SER A 156 -10.88 -21.08 4.48
C SER A 156 -9.62 -20.74 3.67
N VAL A 157 -9.56 -19.55 3.04
CA VAL A 157 -8.37 -19.04 2.33
C VAL A 157 -7.54 -18.07 3.17
N PHE A 158 -7.84 -17.97 4.48
CA PHE A 158 -7.05 -17.20 5.42
C PHE A 158 -5.85 -18.01 5.89
N ARG A 159 -4.70 -17.35 5.94
CA ARG A 159 -3.53 -17.84 6.67
C ARG A 159 -3.38 -17.06 7.96
N ALA A 160 -3.24 -17.77 9.06
CA ALA A 160 -2.84 -17.19 10.33
C ALA A 160 -1.43 -17.63 10.69
N ARG A 161 -0.68 -16.75 11.36
CA ARG A 161 0.60 -17.08 11.99
C ARG A 161 0.63 -16.47 13.37
N GLN A 162 0.93 -17.30 14.37
CA GLN A 162 1.26 -16.82 15.71
C GLN A 162 2.74 -16.49 15.76
N ASP A 163 3.07 -15.33 16.33
CA ASP A 163 4.44 -14.86 16.56
C ASP A 163 4.55 -14.31 17.98
N GLY A 164 4.91 -15.18 18.91
CA GLY A 164 4.79 -14.90 20.35
C GLY A 164 3.34 -14.64 20.75
N GLU A 165 3.07 -13.43 21.27
CA GLU A 165 1.73 -12.94 21.65
C GLU A 165 1.01 -12.22 20.50
N ALA A 166 1.63 -12.11 19.33
CA ALA A 166 1.04 -11.52 18.15
C ALA A 166 0.40 -12.60 17.26
N VAL A 167 -0.66 -12.20 16.56
CA VAL A 167 -1.31 -12.99 15.53
C VAL A 167 -1.40 -12.16 14.26
N ILE A 168 -0.89 -12.72 13.16
CA ILE A 168 -0.92 -12.14 11.83
C ILE A 168 -1.94 -12.91 11.01
N LEU A 169 -2.93 -12.21 10.47
CA LEU A 169 -3.97 -12.76 9.61
C LEU A 169 -3.80 -12.21 8.19
N TYR A 170 -3.83 -13.10 7.21
CA TYR A 170 -3.66 -12.75 5.81
C TYR A 170 -4.72 -13.43 4.94
N ASP A 171 -5.49 -12.62 4.22
CA ASP A 171 -6.48 -13.09 3.25
C ASP A 171 -5.82 -13.28 1.88
N GLN A 172 -5.64 -14.52 1.47
CA GLN A 172 -4.98 -14.83 0.19
C GLN A 172 -5.80 -14.42 -1.04
N ARG A 173 -7.11 -14.17 -0.88
CA ARG A 173 -8.03 -13.76 -1.97
C ARG A 173 -8.08 -12.26 -2.17
N THR A 174 -7.78 -11.47 -1.15
CA THR A 174 -7.83 -9.99 -1.24
C THR A 174 -6.46 -9.35 -1.08
N GLY A 175 -5.49 -10.06 -0.51
CA GLY A 175 -4.19 -9.51 -0.08
C GLY A 175 -4.26 -8.73 1.22
N ASN A 176 -5.45 -8.63 1.83
CA ASN A 176 -5.64 -7.94 3.10
C ASN A 176 -4.82 -8.61 4.21
N LYS A 177 -4.16 -7.80 5.04
CA LYS A 177 -3.34 -8.27 6.15
C LYS A 177 -3.66 -7.50 7.42
N LEU A 178 -3.70 -8.21 8.52
CA LEU A 178 -4.05 -7.69 9.83
C LEU A 178 -3.04 -8.22 10.85
N ARG A 179 -2.60 -7.34 11.75
CA ARG A 179 -1.80 -7.70 12.93
C ARG A 179 -2.57 -7.37 14.18
N TRP A 180 -2.62 -8.33 15.08
CA TRP A 180 -3.22 -8.20 16.39
C TRP A 180 -2.24 -8.66 17.46
N SER A 181 -2.09 -7.90 18.53
CA SER A 181 -1.27 -8.28 19.69
C SER A 181 -1.65 -7.47 20.93
N ARG A 182 -1.72 -8.14 22.08
CA ARG A 182 -1.88 -7.48 23.38
C ARG A 182 -0.64 -6.67 23.77
N GLN A 183 0.55 -7.17 23.43
CA GLN A 183 1.83 -6.50 23.68
C GLN A 183 2.28 -5.67 22.48
N PRO A 184 3.21 -4.70 22.64
CA PRO A 184 3.88 -4.09 21.51
C PRO A 184 4.43 -5.15 20.56
N TYR A 185 4.29 -4.91 19.26
CA TYR A 185 4.74 -5.83 18.22
C TYR A 185 5.39 -5.01 17.12
N GLU A 186 6.68 -4.74 17.31
CA GLU A 186 7.47 -3.82 16.48
C GLU A 186 8.27 -4.55 15.40
N LYS A 187 8.48 -5.86 15.56
CA LYS A 187 9.24 -6.68 14.62
C LYS A 187 8.77 -8.13 14.66
N SER A 188 8.65 -8.76 13.50
CA SER A 188 8.34 -10.19 13.39
C SER A 188 9.58 -11.07 13.59
N SER A 189 9.40 -12.31 14.03
CA SER A 189 10.47 -13.31 14.13
C SER A 189 10.90 -13.89 12.77
N THR A 190 10.05 -13.76 11.75
CA THR A 190 10.28 -14.16 10.36
C THR A 190 9.63 -13.14 9.42
N PRO A 191 10.14 -12.91 8.20
CA PRO A 191 9.55 -11.89 7.35
C PRO A 191 8.08 -12.26 7.03
N GLU A 192 7.22 -11.26 6.99
CA GLU A 192 5.83 -11.42 6.55
C GLU A 192 5.70 -11.19 5.04
N LEU A 193 6.53 -10.29 4.52
CA LEU A 193 6.65 -9.91 3.12
C LEU A 193 8.12 -10.01 2.71
N VAL A 194 8.40 -10.52 1.51
CA VAL A 194 9.76 -10.50 0.96
C VAL A 194 9.76 -9.93 -0.45
N ASP A 195 10.58 -8.91 -0.68
CA ASP A 195 10.91 -8.44 -2.02
C ASP A 195 11.96 -9.34 -2.64
N VAL A 196 11.60 -9.97 -3.75
CA VAL A 196 12.47 -10.91 -4.46
C VAL A 196 12.84 -10.33 -5.81
N LYS A 197 14.09 -9.91 -5.94
CA LYS A 197 14.68 -9.57 -7.22
C LYS A 197 14.97 -10.85 -8.00
N VAL A 198 14.15 -11.11 -9.02
CA VAL A 198 14.30 -12.29 -9.91
C VAL A 198 15.14 -11.98 -11.14
N THR A 199 15.36 -10.71 -11.43
CA THR A 199 16.10 -10.25 -12.60
C THR A 199 16.69 -8.88 -12.33
N ASP A 200 17.90 -8.64 -12.83
CA ASP A 200 18.51 -7.31 -12.95
C ASP A 200 18.35 -6.75 -14.38
N PHE A 201 17.85 -7.57 -15.30
CA PHE A 201 17.57 -7.15 -16.67
C PHE A 201 16.35 -6.22 -16.74
N CYS A 202 16.53 -5.05 -17.34
CA CYS A 202 15.44 -4.12 -17.65
C CYS A 202 15.69 -3.42 -19.00
N GLY A 203 14.63 -3.37 -19.83
CA GLY A 203 14.69 -2.78 -21.16
C GLY A 203 14.45 -1.27 -21.21
N PHE A 204 13.87 -0.68 -20.15
CA PHE A 204 13.30 0.67 -20.17
C PHE A 204 14.28 1.80 -19.84
N GLY A 205 15.23 1.55 -18.93
CA GLY A 205 16.33 2.49 -18.68
C GLY A 205 15.95 3.79 -17.95
N CYS A 206 14.94 3.78 -17.07
CA CYS A 206 14.53 4.98 -16.32
C CYS A 206 15.72 5.61 -15.56
N GLU A 207 15.85 6.94 -15.64
CA GLU A 207 16.98 7.69 -15.07
C GLU A 207 16.99 7.65 -13.53
N PHE A 208 15.82 7.69 -12.90
CA PHE A 208 15.65 7.62 -11.44
C PHE A 208 15.60 6.19 -10.86
N CYS A 209 15.98 5.16 -11.63
CA CYS A 209 15.81 3.77 -11.21
C CYS A 209 16.70 3.41 -10.01
N TYR A 210 16.07 3.17 -8.86
CA TYR A 210 16.80 2.87 -7.62
C TYR A 210 17.50 1.51 -7.61
N MET A 211 16.98 0.53 -8.37
CA MET A 211 17.62 -0.79 -8.53
C MET A 211 18.86 -0.75 -9.43
N GLY A 212 19.00 0.29 -10.26
CA GLY A 212 20.09 0.38 -11.24
C GLY A 212 20.00 -0.63 -12.40
N SER A 213 18.89 -1.38 -12.53
CA SER A 213 18.68 -2.42 -13.55
C SER A 213 18.90 -1.91 -14.99
N THR A 214 19.48 -2.74 -15.86
CA THR A 214 19.83 -2.38 -17.25
C THR A 214 19.63 -3.54 -18.24
N LYS A 215 19.80 -3.29 -19.54
CA LYS A 215 19.82 -4.34 -20.58
C LYS A 215 20.99 -5.33 -20.46
N LYS A 216 21.99 -5.01 -19.62
CA LYS A 216 23.14 -5.91 -19.32
C LYS A 216 22.91 -6.72 -18.05
N GLY A 217 21.82 -6.47 -17.33
CA GLY A 217 21.52 -7.18 -16.09
C GLY A 217 21.25 -8.66 -16.32
N LYS A 218 21.52 -9.47 -15.30
CA LYS A 218 21.37 -10.93 -15.34
C LYS A 218 20.00 -11.37 -14.84
N HIS A 219 19.59 -12.56 -15.26
CA HIS A 219 18.42 -13.25 -14.72
C HIS A 219 18.85 -14.21 -13.61
N ALA A 220 18.06 -14.33 -12.53
CA ALA A 220 18.30 -15.33 -11.51
C ALA A 220 18.05 -16.75 -12.07
N PRO A 221 18.88 -17.75 -11.74
CA PRO A 221 18.60 -19.13 -12.13
C PRO A 221 17.27 -19.61 -11.52
N ILE A 222 16.41 -20.21 -12.33
CA ILE A 222 15.07 -20.66 -11.88
C ILE A 222 15.14 -21.62 -10.68
N ARG A 223 16.18 -22.47 -10.61
CA ARG A 223 16.41 -23.37 -9.47
C ARG A 223 16.68 -22.62 -8.16
N ARG A 224 17.32 -21.45 -8.24
CA ARG A 224 17.56 -20.60 -7.07
C ARG A 224 16.27 -19.91 -6.65
N ILE A 225 15.47 -19.42 -7.60
CA ILE A 225 14.15 -18.86 -7.31
C ILE A 225 13.26 -19.91 -6.61
N GLU A 226 13.21 -21.15 -7.12
CA GLU A 226 12.47 -22.24 -6.46
C GLU A 226 12.97 -22.52 -5.04
N LYS A 227 14.30 -22.56 -4.84
CA LYS A 227 14.90 -22.74 -3.51
C LYS A 227 14.48 -21.62 -2.56
N VAL A 228 14.57 -20.36 -2.98
CA VAL A 228 14.13 -19.19 -2.20
C VAL A 228 12.64 -19.32 -1.88
N PHE A 229 11.76 -19.53 -2.86
CA PHE A 229 10.31 -19.60 -2.63
C PHE A 229 9.93 -20.72 -1.66
N ARG A 230 10.60 -21.88 -1.76
CA ARG A 230 10.38 -22.99 -0.82
C ARG A 230 10.82 -22.64 0.60
N GLU A 231 11.97 -22.00 0.77
CA GLU A 231 12.45 -21.53 2.08
C GLU A 231 11.47 -20.51 2.68
N LEU A 232 11.07 -19.50 1.90
CA LEU A 232 10.11 -18.47 2.33
C LEU A 232 8.74 -19.07 2.69
N ALA A 233 8.22 -19.99 1.88
CA ALA A 233 6.97 -20.69 2.18
C ALA A 233 7.08 -21.54 3.46
N GLY A 234 8.20 -22.24 3.66
CA GLY A 234 8.46 -23.05 4.85
C GLY A 234 8.55 -22.23 6.15
N MET A 235 8.94 -20.96 6.07
CA MET A 235 8.95 -20.03 7.20
C MET A 235 7.58 -19.36 7.44
N GLY A 236 6.57 -19.68 6.63
CA GLY A 236 5.27 -19.06 6.75
C GLY A 236 5.23 -17.60 6.27
N VAL A 237 6.10 -17.20 5.33
CA VAL A 237 5.98 -15.90 4.65
C VAL A 237 4.62 -15.85 3.93
N PHE A 238 3.93 -14.71 4.03
CA PHE A 238 2.60 -14.55 3.47
C PHE A 238 2.65 -14.18 1.99
N GLU A 239 3.54 -13.25 1.64
CA GLU A 239 3.50 -12.58 0.36
C GLU A 239 4.91 -12.27 -0.19
N LEU A 240 5.04 -12.33 -1.52
CA LEU A 240 6.23 -11.93 -2.26
C LEU A 240 5.93 -10.70 -3.11
N ALA A 241 6.83 -9.72 -3.09
CA ALA A 241 6.89 -8.69 -4.10
C ALA A 241 7.98 -9.07 -5.12
N ILE A 242 7.58 -9.48 -6.33
CA ILE A 242 8.52 -9.90 -7.36
C ILE A 242 8.92 -8.69 -8.21
N GLY A 243 10.20 -8.39 -8.25
CA GLY A 243 10.71 -7.21 -8.97
C GLY A 243 12.18 -7.34 -9.37
N GLY A 244 12.90 -6.23 -9.22
CA GLY A 244 14.30 -6.05 -9.62
C GLY A 244 14.44 -5.13 -10.84
N GLY A 245 14.66 -5.73 -12.00
CA GLY A 245 14.48 -5.10 -13.30
C GLY A 245 13.02 -5.16 -13.73
N GLU A 246 12.78 -5.56 -14.98
CA GLU A 246 11.43 -5.87 -15.45
C GLU A 246 11.18 -7.38 -15.27
N PRO A 247 10.46 -7.84 -14.23
CA PRO A 247 10.26 -9.26 -13.98
C PRO A 247 9.60 -9.98 -15.15
N ALA A 248 8.71 -9.30 -15.90
CA ALA A 248 8.08 -9.86 -17.10
C ALA A 248 9.05 -10.14 -18.27
N HIS A 249 10.26 -9.58 -18.22
CA HIS A 249 11.34 -9.87 -19.16
C HIS A 249 12.15 -11.11 -18.77
N HIS A 250 11.95 -11.70 -17.58
CA HIS A 250 12.58 -12.96 -17.25
C HIS A 250 12.10 -14.06 -18.22
N PRO A 251 12.98 -14.82 -18.89
CA PRO A 251 12.59 -15.79 -19.92
C PRO A 251 11.73 -16.94 -19.38
N ARG A 252 11.75 -17.13 -18.05
CA ARG A 252 10.97 -18.13 -17.31
C ARG A 252 9.90 -17.50 -16.41
N PHE A 253 9.36 -16.33 -16.78
CA PHE A 253 8.42 -15.59 -15.92
C PHE A 253 7.16 -16.41 -15.58
N ALA A 254 6.59 -17.13 -16.55
CA ALA A 254 5.46 -18.05 -16.29
C ALA A 254 5.81 -19.14 -15.27
N ASP A 255 7.03 -19.68 -15.31
CA ASP A 255 7.47 -20.66 -14.31
C ASP A 255 7.64 -20.04 -12.92
N ILE A 256 8.06 -18.78 -12.82
CA ILE A 256 8.14 -18.07 -11.53
C ILE A 256 6.74 -17.96 -10.90
N ILE A 257 5.72 -17.60 -11.70
CA ILE A 257 4.31 -17.57 -11.28
C ILE A 257 3.84 -18.96 -10.82
N ALA A 258 4.17 -19.99 -11.60
CA ALA A 258 3.82 -21.37 -11.29
C ALA A 258 4.51 -21.85 -10.00
N LEU A 259 5.78 -21.47 -9.76
CA LEU A 259 6.52 -21.82 -8.55
C LEU A 259 5.90 -21.19 -7.29
N ALA A 260 5.55 -19.90 -7.34
CA ALA A 260 4.86 -19.26 -6.21
C ALA A 260 3.53 -19.96 -5.90
N THR A 261 2.77 -20.29 -6.95
CA THR A 261 1.49 -21.01 -6.84
C THR A 261 1.66 -22.44 -6.31
N LYS A 262 2.69 -23.16 -6.76
CA LYS A 262 3.05 -24.51 -6.28
C LYS A 262 3.38 -24.52 -4.79
N HIS A 263 4.08 -23.49 -4.30
CA HIS A 263 4.47 -23.37 -2.89
C HIS A 263 3.41 -22.69 -2.01
N GLY A 264 2.24 -22.35 -2.57
CA GLY A 264 1.13 -21.78 -1.80
C GLY A 264 1.42 -20.38 -1.22
N ILE A 265 2.40 -19.67 -1.76
CA ILE A 265 2.76 -18.31 -1.32
C ILE A 265 2.08 -17.29 -2.22
N ASN A 266 1.54 -16.22 -1.63
CA ASN A 266 1.02 -15.13 -2.43
C ASN A 266 2.15 -14.35 -3.08
N PHE A 267 1.93 -13.86 -4.29
CA PHE A 267 2.89 -12.98 -4.92
C PHE A 267 2.18 -11.91 -5.74
N ASN A 268 2.90 -10.82 -5.88
CA ASN A 268 2.57 -9.69 -6.71
C ASN A 268 3.82 -9.30 -7.49
N PHE A 269 3.69 -8.50 -8.52
CA PHE A 269 4.85 -8.02 -9.26
C PHE A 269 4.66 -6.59 -9.74
N THR A 270 5.78 -5.90 -9.92
CA THR A 270 5.83 -4.58 -10.55
C THR A 270 6.29 -4.72 -11.98
N ALA A 271 5.57 -4.12 -12.92
CA ALA A 271 5.96 -4.09 -14.33
C ALA A 271 5.81 -2.66 -14.87
N TYR A 272 6.67 -2.29 -15.80
CA TYR A 272 6.48 -1.07 -16.60
C TYR A 272 5.68 -1.39 -17.87
N GLY A 273 5.99 -2.52 -18.51
CA GLY A 273 5.30 -2.98 -19.72
C GLY A 273 4.14 -3.93 -19.43
N ILE A 274 3.17 -4.00 -20.35
CA ILE A 274 2.02 -4.91 -20.27
C ILE A 274 2.08 -6.09 -21.25
N ASP A 275 3.17 -6.23 -22.01
CA ASP A 275 3.29 -7.28 -23.05
C ASP A 275 3.24 -8.72 -22.50
N TRP A 276 3.41 -8.90 -21.19
CA TRP A 276 3.23 -10.19 -20.53
C TRP A 276 1.79 -10.72 -20.67
N ILE A 277 0.79 -9.87 -20.88
CA ILE A 277 -0.61 -10.27 -21.09
C ILE A 277 -0.76 -11.06 -22.40
N LYS A 278 0.08 -10.77 -23.39
CA LYS A 278 0.05 -11.43 -24.70
C LYS A 278 0.71 -12.81 -24.70
N LYS A 279 1.39 -13.19 -23.62
CA LYS A 279 2.11 -14.46 -23.49
C LYS A 279 1.17 -15.55 -22.99
N PRO A 280 0.77 -16.54 -23.82
CA PRO A 280 -0.22 -17.55 -23.42
C PRO A 280 0.20 -18.33 -22.16
N GLU A 281 1.49 -18.61 -22.00
CA GLU A 281 2.04 -19.32 -20.85
C GLU A 281 1.91 -18.52 -19.55
N VAL A 282 2.00 -17.19 -19.61
CA VAL A 282 1.82 -16.31 -18.44
C VAL A 282 0.34 -16.28 -18.06
N ILE A 283 -0.55 -16.10 -19.04
CA ILE A 283 -2.01 -16.14 -18.80
C ILE A 283 -2.46 -17.48 -18.24
N ALA A 284 -1.92 -18.59 -18.76
CA ALA A 284 -2.22 -19.92 -18.22
C ALA A 284 -1.79 -20.06 -16.75
N ALA A 285 -0.60 -19.60 -16.39
CA ALA A 285 -0.11 -19.63 -15.01
C ALA A 285 -0.97 -18.75 -14.07
N LEU A 286 -1.38 -17.56 -14.53
CA LEU A 286 -2.28 -16.68 -13.78
C LEU A 286 -3.68 -17.28 -13.62
N LYS A 287 -4.21 -17.98 -14.63
CA LYS A 287 -5.49 -18.70 -14.55
C LYS A 287 -5.45 -19.86 -13.57
N GLU A 288 -4.38 -20.67 -13.60
CA GLU A 288 -4.20 -21.74 -12.62
C GLU A 288 -4.24 -21.18 -11.19
N ARG A 289 -3.55 -20.07 -10.97
CA ARG A 289 -3.54 -19.37 -9.69
C ARG A 289 -4.93 -18.85 -9.29
N SER A 290 -5.62 -18.17 -10.20
CA SER A 290 -6.99 -17.69 -10.00
C SER A 290 -7.96 -18.82 -9.63
N SER A 291 -7.80 -20.01 -10.25
CA SER A 291 -8.63 -21.19 -9.93
C SER A 291 -8.48 -21.66 -8.48
N LYS A 292 -7.35 -21.34 -7.83
CA LYS A 292 -7.07 -21.60 -6.41
C LYS A 292 -7.53 -20.46 -5.50
N ARG A 293 -8.22 -19.45 -6.04
CA ARG A 293 -8.70 -18.24 -5.34
C ARG A 293 -7.57 -17.41 -4.70
N LEU A 294 -6.38 -17.45 -5.31
CA LEU A 294 -5.22 -16.68 -4.87
C LEU A 294 -5.10 -15.40 -5.71
N MET A 295 -5.15 -14.25 -5.06
CA MET A 295 -5.01 -12.94 -5.71
C MET A 295 -3.58 -12.71 -6.20
N THR A 296 -3.46 -11.94 -7.28
CA THR A 296 -2.21 -11.32 -7.73
C THR A 296 -2.41 -9.82 -7.90
N GLY A 297 -1.59 -9.03 -7.20
CA GLY A 297 -1.43 -7.61 -7.49
C GLY A 297 -0.42 -7.38 -8.60
N VAL A 298 -0.71 -6.46 -9.51
CA VAL A 298 0.24 -5.97 -10.50
C VAL A 298 0.35 -4.46 -10.41
N GLY A 299 1.52 -3.99 -10.02
CA GLY A 299 1.87 -2.58 -10.07
C GLY A 299 2.32 -2.22 -11.47
N ILE A 300 1.63 -1.29 -12.12
CA ILE A 300 2.02 -0.76 -13.43
C ILE A 300 2.66 0.60 -13.23
N SER A 301 3.95 0.71 -13.56
CA SER A 301 4.67 1.97 -13.48
C SER A 301 4.13 2.97 -14.50
N VAL A 302 3.75 4.15 -14.01
CA VAL A 302 3.22 5.28 -14.78
C VAL A 302 3.97 6.55 -14.39
N HIS A 303 4.24 7.42 -15.36
CA HIS A 303 5.00 8.67 -15.17
C HIS A 303 4.24 9.89 -15.69
N LYS A 304 3.10 9.71 -16.34
CA LYS A 304 2.19 10.75 -16.78
C LYS A 304 0.80 10.16 -17.02
N GLU A 305 -0.19 11.02 -17.16
CA GLU A 305 -1.57 10.63 -17.45
C GLU A 305 -1.70 9.64 -18.63
N ASP A 306 -1.03 9.91 -19.75
CA ASP A 306 -1.07 9.03 -20.94
C ASP A 306 -0.69 7.57 -20.63
N ASP A 307 0.14 7.33 -19.61
CA ASP A 307 0.55 5.97 -19.24
C ASP A 307 -0.60 5.14 -18.67
N LEU A 308 -1.69 5.76 -18.19
CA LEU A 308 -2.88 5.05 -17.72
C LEU A 308 -3.56 4.25 -18.82
N THR A 309 -3.37 4.61 -20.10
CA THR A 309 -3.82 3.81 -21.23
C THR A 309 -3.30 2.37 -21.19
N LYS A 310 -2.11 2.14 -20.61
CA LYS A 310 -1.55 0.79 -20.38
C LYS A 310 -2.45 -0.02 -19.44
N ILE A 311 -2.93 0.62 -18.36
CA ILE A 311 -3.76 -0.03 -17.34
C ILE A 311 -5.14 -0.33 -17.91
N LEU A 312 -5.77 0.66 -18.54
CA LEU A 312 -7.10 0.50 -19.17
C LEU A 312 -7.09 -0.63 -20.20
N ARG A 313 -6.07 -0.66 -21.07
CA ARG A 313 -5.88 -1.75 -22.03
C ARG A 313 -5.67 -3.10 -21.35
N ALA A 314 -4.86 -3.15 -20.30
CA ALA A 314 -4.63 -4.37 -19.54
C ALA A 314 -5.92 -4.89 -18.89
N GLN A 315 -6.78 -4.02 -18.36
CA GLN A 315 -8.08 -4.39 -17.80
C GLN A 315 -8.98 -5.05 -18.85
N GLU A 316 -9.04 -4.48 -20.05
CA GLU A 316 -9.83 -5.01 -21.17
C GLU A 316 -9.29 -6.39 -21.63
N GLU A 317 -7.99 -6.48 -21.94
CA GLU A 317 -7.38 -7.73 -22.43
C GLU A 317 -7.47 -8.86 -21.39
N LEU A 318 -7.32 -8.56 -20.09
CA LEU A 318 -7.44 -9.56 -19.02
C LEU A 318 -8.88 -10.04 -18.85
N LYS A 319 -9.87 -9.14 -18.97
CA LYS A 319 -11.29 -9.47 -18.92
C LYS A 319 -11.67 -10.45 -20.03
N ASP A 320 -11.18 -10.23 -21.25
CA ASP A 320 -11.46 -11.10 -22.41
C ASP A 320 -10.95 -12.52 -22.23
N VAL A 321 -9.86 -12.70 -21.48
CA VAL A 321 -9.34 -14.03 -21.13
C VAL A 321 -9.95 -14.59 -19.84
N GLY A 322 -10.87 -13.90 -19.18
CA GLY A 322 -11.54 -14.37 -17.96
C GLY A 322 -10.75 -14.14 -16.66
N LEU A 323 -9.75 -13.25 -16.67
CA LEU A 323 -9.06 -12.76 -15.48
C LEU A 323 -9.63 -11.39 -15.10
N ASN A 324 -10.53 -11.36 -14.13
CA ASN A 324 -11.18 -10.13 -13.68
C ASN A 324 -10.52 -9.56 -12.41
N SER A 325 -11.06 -8.44 -11.90
CA SER A 325 -10.58 -7.75 -10.70
C SER A 325 -10.63 -8.58 -9.40
N TYR A 326 -11.38 -9.68 -9.36
CA TYR A 326 -11.37 -10.63 -8.23
C TYR A 326 -10.18 -11.59 -8.28
N SER A 327 -9.55 -11.74 -9.44
CA SER A 327 -8.39 -12.62 -9.66
C SER A 327 -7.07 -11.86 -9.68
N LEU A 328 -7.10 -10.66 -10.26
CA LEU A 328 -5.92 -9.85 -10.50
C LEU A 328 -6.26 -8.37 -10.31
N LYS A 329 -5.53 -7.68 -9.43
CA LYS A 329 -5.70 -6.25 -9.16
C LYS A 329 -4.59 -5.45 -9.82
N LEU A 330 -4.95 -4.57 -10.75
CA LEU A 330 -4.04 -3.60 -11.35
C LEU A 330 -3.99 -2.32 -10.51
N MET A 331 -2.81 -1.74 -10.38
CA MET A 331 -2.57 -0.51 -9.62
C MET A 331 -1.56 0.37 -10.35
N ALA A 332 -1.89 1.64 -10.54
CA ALA A 332 -0.95 2.65 -11.04
C ALA A 332 0.11 2.94 -9.97
N GLN A 333 1.37 3.09 -10.39
CA GLN A 333 2.46 3.44 -9.48
C GLN A 333 3.33 4.54 -10.05
N THR A 334 3.56 5.59 -9.26
CA THR A 334 4.48 6.68 -9.62
C THR A 334 5.44 6.97 -8.47
N VAL A 335 6.62 7.49 -8.80
CA VAL A 335 7.64 7.89 -7.82
C VAL A 335 7.54 9.39 -7.63
N VAL A 336 7.24 9.82 -6.41
CA VAL A 336 7.17 11.24 -6.05
C VAL A 336 8.58 11.83 -6.19
N GLY A 337 8.67 12.99 -6.84
CA GLY A 337 9.93 13.67 -7.13
C GLY A 337 10.68 13.18 -8.37
N ALA A 338 10.25 12.08 -9.00
CA ALA A 338 10.77 11.65 -10.30
C ALA A 338 10.18 12.46 -11.47
N THR A 339 9.00 13.05 -11.26
CA THR A 339 8.31 13.93 -12.21
C THR A 339 7.90 15.23 -11.53
N PRO A 340 7.73 16.33 -12.27
CA PRO A 340 7.22 17.58 -11.73
C PRO A 340 5.86 17.38 -11.03
N TYR A 341 5.59 18.21 -10.03
CA TYR A 341 4.34 18.18 -9.28
C TYR A 341 3.10 18.22 -10.19
N SER A 342 3.07 19.11 -11.19
CA SER A 342 1.95 19.23 -12.14
C SER A 342 1.62 17.91 -12.86
N VAL A 343 2.64 17.10 -13.16
CA VAL A 343 2.47 15.79 -13.79
C VAL A 343 1.90 14.78 -12.81
N SER A 344 2.44 14.74 -11.59
CA SER A 344 1.91 13.87 -10.51
C SER A 344 0.46 14.23 -10.17
N ARG A 345 0.13 15.52 -10.19
CA ARG A 345 -1.19 16.05 -9.91
C ARG A 345 -2.20 15.69 -10.99
N GLY A 346 -1.83 15.85 -12.28
CA GLY A 346 -2.66 15.43 -13.41
C GLY A 346 -2.87 13.90 -13.44
N LEU A 347 -1.82 13.13 -13.12
CA LEU A 347 -1.95 11.68 -12.99
C LEU A 347 -2.93 11.27 -11.87
N LEU A 348 -2.90 11.95 -10.72
CA LEU A 348 -3.86 11.75 -9.64
C LEU A 348 -5.29 12.03 -10.11
N GLU A 349 -5.53 13.15 -10.78
CA GLU A 349 -6.85 13.48 -11.35
C GLU A 349 -7.35 12.39 -12.30
N ALA A 350 -6.50 11.93 -13.21
CA ALA A 350 -6.86 10.91 -14.17
C ALA A 350 -7.13 9.55 -13.51
N CYS A 351 -6.39 9.21 -12.45
CA CYS A 351 -6.66 8.01 -11.64
C CYS A 351 -8.02 8.09 -10.93
N ILE A 352 -8.35 9.25 -10.34
CA ILE A 352 -9.65 9.50 -9.70
C ILE A 352 -10.77 9.38 -10.73
N GLY A 353 -10.64 10.06 -11.88
CA GLY A 353 -11.66 10.05 -12.93
C GLY A 353 -11.89 8.68 -13.60
N CYS A 354 -10.92 7.76 -13.49
CA CYS A 354 -11.03 6.39 -14.03
C CYS A 354 -11.20 5.31 -12.95
N ASP A 355 -11.35 5.67 -11.67
CA ASP A 355 -11.37 4.74 -10.54
C ASP A 355 -10.17 3.76 -10.52
N ILE A 356 -9.00 4.23 -10.95
CA ILE A 356 -7.75 3.43 -10.95
C ILE A 356 -7.03 3.65 -9.62
N PRO A 357 -6.74 2.59 -8.84
CA PRO A 357 -5.92 2.69 -7.64
C PRO A 357 -4.54 3.26 -7.93
N LEU A 358 -4.09 4.24 -7.14
CA LEU A 358 -2.80 4.88 -7.28
C LEU A 358 -1.91 4.61 -6.05
N LEU A 359 -0.66 4.23 -6.28
CA LEU A 359 0.38 4.12 -5.29
C LEU A 359 1.44 5.20 -5.52
N LEU A 360 1.66 6.03 -4.51
CA LEU A 360 2.78 6.98 -4.47
C LEU A 360 3.98 6.31 -3.79
N LEU A 361 5.10 6.26 -4.52
CA LEU A 361 6.36 5.72 -4.03
C LEU A 361 7.27 6.88 -3.61
N GLY A 362 7.86 6.79 -2.42
CA GLY A 362 8.90 7.70 -1.97
C GLY A 362 10.17 7.54 -2.81
N PHE A 363 10.88 8.65 -2.99
CA PHE A 363 12.07 8.67 -3.84
C PHE A 363 13.27 7.96 -3.17
N LYS A 364 13.86 6.99 -3.88
CA LYS A 364 14.99 6.17 -3.40
C LYS A 364 16.32 6.65 -4.01
N THR A 365 17.30 6.99 -3.18
CA THR A 365 18.61 7.55 -3.58
C THR A 365 19.69 6.49 -3.72
N THR A 366 19.32 5.31 -4.22
CA THR A 366 20.25 4.23 -4.56
C THR A 366 20.23 4.00 -6.08
N GLY A 367 21.15 3.19 -6.60
CA GLY A 367 21.24 2.94 -8.05
C GLY A 367 21.41 4.25 -8.83
N ARG A 368 20.64 4.41 -9.93
CA ARG A 368 20.67 5.67 -10.70
C ARG A 368 19.88 6.80 -10.02
N GLY A 369 19.00 6.47 -9.09
CA GLY A 369 18.29 7.47 -8.28
C GLY A 369 19.21 8.28 -7.36
N ALA A 370 20.42 7.78 -7.06
CA ALA A 370 21.42 8.54 -6.29
C ALA A 370 21.89 9.81 -7.02
N ASP A 371 22.04 9.73 -8.35
CA ASP A 371 22.57 10.80 -9.20
C ASP A 371 21.45 11.61 -9.90
N PHE A 372 20.18 11.24 -9.66
CA PHE A 372 19.05 11.85 -10.33
C PHE A 372 18.66 13.18 -9.67
N VAL A 373 18.56 14.23 -10.49
CA VAL A 373 18.08 15.55 -10.04
C VAL A 373 16.57 15.47 -9.84
N ARG A 374 16.14 15.43 -8.58
CA ARG A 374 14.74 15.35 -8.20
C ARG A 374 14.01 16.65 -8.56
N SER A 375 12.75 16.54 -8.92
CA SER A 375 11.87 17.70 -8.90
C SER A 375 11.75 18.19 -7.46
N PRO A 376 11.91 19.50 -7.19
CA PRO A 376 11.79 20.03 -5.84
C PRO A 376 10.35 19.82 -5.37
N GLU A 377 10.15 18.96 -4.37
CA GLU A 377 8.83 18.74 -3.78
C GLU A 377 8.65 19.73 -2.63
N LYS A 378 7.75 20.70 -2.82
CA LYS A 378 7.36 21.56 -1.70
C LYS A 378 6.40 20.78 -0.81
N LEU A 379 6.47 21.04 0.50
CA LEU A 379 5.55 20.42 1.46
C LEU A 379 4.08 20.65 1.08
N ASP A 380 3.76 21.86 0.63
CA ASP A 380 2.40 22.25 0.25
C ASP A 380 1.90 21.49 -0.99
N GLU A 381 2.79 21.10 -1.91
CA GLU A 381 2.45 20.28 -3.08
C GLU A 381 2.07 18.84 -2.68
N ILE A 382 2.75 18.28 -1.68
CA ILE A 382 2.41 16.97 -1.14
C ILE A 382 1.11 17.04 -0.33
N ARG A 383 0.91 18.12 0.45
CA ARG A 383 -0.36 18.39 1.13
C ARG A 383 -1.51 18.44 0.12
N ASP A 384 -1.37 19.19 -0.98
CA ASP A 384 -2.38 19.26 -2.03
C ASP A 384 -2.71 17.89 -2.65
N LEU A 385 -1.68 17.07 -2.96
CA LEU A 385 -1.91 15.71 -3.45
C LEU A 385 -2.74 14.86 -2.48
N LEU A 386 -2.47 14.96 -1.18
CA LEU A 386 -3.18 14.22 -0.15
C LEU A 386 -4.61 14.76 0.05
N GLU A 387 -4.80 16.08 0.05
CA GLU A 387 -6.12 16.73 0.13
C GLU A 387 -7.00 16.30 -1.04
N ARG A 388 -6.50 16.41 -2.26
CA ARG A 388 -7.26 15.96 -3.43
C ARG A 388 -7.56 14.48 -3.39
N ALA A 389 -6.57 13.65 -3.06
CA ALA A 389 -6.78 12.21 -3.02
C ALA A 389 -7.85 11.82 -2.00
N LYS A 390 -7.90 12.51 -0.85
CA LYS A 390 -8.98 12.37 0.14
C LYS A 390 -10.32 12.73 -0.49
N GLU A 391 -10.44 13.89 -1.12
CA GLU A 391 -11.67 14.30 -1.82
C GLU A 391 -12.11 13.28 -2.87
N GLY A 392 -11.20 12.80 -3.71
CA GLY A 392 -11.50 11.80 -4.74
C GLY A 392 -11.88 10.43 -4.20
N ALA A 393 -11.44 10.10 -2.99
CA ALA A 393 -11.78 8.84 -2.32
C ALA A 393 -13.06 8.93 -1.47
N THR A 394 -13.61 10.12 -1.21
CA THR A 394 -14.79 10.31 -0.35
C THR A 394 -15.98 10.92 -1.06
N THR A 395 -15.77 11.67 -2.15
CA THR A 395 -16.84 12.40 -2.84
C THR A 395 -17.59 11.44 -3.77
N PRO A 396 -18.90 11.24 -3.57
CA PRO A 396 -19.72 10.44 -4.48
C PRO A 396 -19.76 11.05 -5.88
N ASP A 397 -19.99 10.22 -6.90
CA ASP A 397 -20.22 10.70 -8.26
C ASP A 397 -21.56 11.46 -8.39
N GLU A 398 -21.85 11.99 -9.58
CA GLU A 398 -23.09 12.72 -9.87
C GLU A 398 -24.37 11.88 -9.64
N TYR A 399 -24.25 10.56 -9.55
CA TYR A 399 -25.33 9.61 -9.30
C TYR A 399 -25.39 9.16 -7.82
N GLY A 400 -24.53 9.69 -6.96
CA GLY A 400 -24.44 9.32 -5.55
C GLY A 400 -23.70 8.00 -5.30
N SER A 401 -23.01 7.44 -6.30
CA SER A 401 -22.22 6.23 -6.15
C SER A 401 -20.92 6.53 -5.41
N LYS A 402 -20.55 5.65 -4.48
CA LYS A 402 -19.27 5.76 -3.75
C LYS A 402 -18.09 5.55 -4.72
N PRO A 403 -17.04 6.39 -4.65
CA PRO A 403 -15.85 6.23 -5.48
C PRO A 403 -15.14 4.91 -5.18
N GLN A 404 -14.50 4.32 -6.19
CA GLN A 404 -13.71 3.10 -6.07
C GLN A 404 -12.20 3.39 -6.03
N PHE A 405 -11.82 4.63 -6.32
CA PHE A 405 -10.46 5.12 -6.19
C PHE A 405 -9.88 4.88 -4.79
N THR A 406 -8.61 4.45 -4.75
CA THR A 406 -7.84 4.32 -3.51
C THR A 406 -6.43 4.86 -3.72
N LEU A 407 -5.95 5.66 -2.76
CA LEU A 407 -4.55 6.03 -2.65
C LEU A 407 -3.81 5.08 -1.70
N SER A 408 -2.61 4.67 -2.11
CA SER A 408 -1.66 3.94 -1.26
C SER A 408 -0.30 4.64 -1.28
N VAL A 409 0.51 4.40 -0.26
CA VAL A 409 1.89 4.90 -0.15
C VAL A 409 2.84 3.79 0.28
N ASP A 410 4.12 3.91 -0.07
CA ASP A 410 5.18 3.00 0.38
C ASP A 410 5.87 3.47 1.65
N THR A 411 6.63 2.59 2.30
CA THR A 411 7.38 2.92 3.53
C THR A 411 8.36 4.07 3.32
N CYS A 412 8.96 4.20 2.13
CA CYS A 412 9.84 5.33 1.82
C CYS A 412 9.08 6.67 1.76
N PHE A 413 7.82 6.68 1.32
CA PHE A 413 6.96 7.85 1.37
C PHE A 413 6.55 8.15 2.82
N VAL A 414 6.18 7.13 3.59
CA VAL A 414 5.83 7.27 5.01
C VAL A 414 6.98 7.90 5.80
N ASP A 415 8.20 7.38 5.64
CA ASP A 415 9.40 7.91 6.30
C ASP A 415 9.67 9.39 5.93
N ALA A 416 9.27 9.81 4.72
CA ALA A 416 9.50 11.16 4.22
C ALA A 416 8.40 12.17 4.61
N TYR A 417 7.19 11.70 4.90
CA TYR A 417 5.99 12.53 5.04
C TYR A 417 5.11 12.11 6.23
N SER A 418 5.68 11.48 7.25
CA SER A 418 4.95 11.05 8.46
C SER A 418 4.19 12.20 9.11
N ASP A 419 4.83 13.34 9.28
CA ASP A 419 4.23 14.53 9.91
C ASP A 419 2.96 15.00 9.18
N LEU A 420 2.95 14.92 7.83
CA LEU A 420 1.75 15.26 7.04
C LEU A 420 0.65 14.24 7.23
N LEU A 421 0.98 12.95 7.25
CA LEU A 421 -0.03 11.91 7.41
C LEU A 421 -0.64 11.93 8.84
N GLU A 422 0.14 12.32 9.85
CA GLU A 422 -0.34 12.66 11.20
C GLU A 422 -1.24 13.91 11.18
N GLU A 423 -0.84 14.99 10.49
CA GLU A 423 -1.62 16.22 10.31
C GLU A 423 -3.02 15.92 9.71
N PHE A 424 -3.10 14.98 8.78
CA PHE A 424 -4.35 14.55 8.15
C PHE A 424 -5.18 13.59 9.02
N GLY A 425 -4.68 13.21 10.20
CA GLY A 425 -5.33 12.28 11.11
C GLY A 425 -5.39 10.85 10.58
N ILE A 426 -4.45 10.43 9.72
CA ILE A 426 -4.40 9.07 9.21
C ILE A 426 -3.98 8.13 10.36
N PRO A 427 -4.80 7.13 10.74
CA PRO A 427 -4.48 6.27 11.87
C PRO A 427 -3.17 5.49 11.68
N GLU A 428 -2.37 5.41 12.74
CA GLU A 428 -1.05 4.78 12.66
C GLU A 428 -1.07 3.28 12.33
N GLN A 429 -2.21 2.63 12.49
CA GLN A 429 -2.36 1.22 12.18
C GLN A 429 -2.41 0.97 10.66
N LEU A 430 -2.61 2.00 9.86
CA LEU A 430 -2.84 1.87 8.42
C LEU A 430 -1.58 1.99 7.58
N TRP A 431 -0.48 2.37 8.20
CA TRP A 431 0.82 2.45 7.58
C TRP A 431 1.87 1.65 8.33
N ALA A 432 3.02 1.47 7.70
CA ALA A 432 4.08 0.66 8.27
C ALA A 432 5.45 1.23 7.92
N SER A 433 6.19 1.50 8.97
CA SER A 433 7.60 1.83 9.02
C SER A 433 8.15 1.23 10.32
N PRO A 434 9.42 0.78 10.37
CA PRO A 434 10.44 0.84 9.33
C PRO A 434 10.52 -0.42 8.44
N GLU A 435 11.25 -0.33 7.33
CA GLU A 435 11.66 -1.53 6.59
C GLU A 435 12.52 -2.46 7.45
N GLY A 436 12.48 -3.77 7.22
CA GLY A 436 13.24 -4.74 8.03
C GLY A 436 12.55 -5.16 9.33
N ALA A 437 11.46 -4.49 9.73
CA ALA A 437 10.62 -4.90 10.87
C ALA A 437 9.69 -6.08 10.51
N PHE A 438 9.06 -6.02 9.34
CA PHE A 438 8.11 -7.03 8.86
C PHE A 438 8.39 -7.49 7.43
N SER A 439 9.25 -6.77 6.73
CA SER A 439 9.65 -6.97 5.33
C SER A 439 11.14 -7.25 5.23
N MET A 440 11.55 -7.94 4.18
CA MET A 440 12.96 -8.21 3.87
C MET A 440 13.18 -8.19 2.36
N TYR A 441 14.44 -8.09 1.95
CA TYR A 441 14.85 -8.19 0.55
C TYR A 441 15.71 -9.43 0.30
N VAL A 442 15.44 -10.11 -0.82
CA VAL A 442 16.24 -11.21 -1.36
C VAL A 442 16.62 -10.88 -2.80
N ASP A 443 17.91 -10.74 -3.05
CA ASP A 443 18.47 -10.68 -4.39
C ASP A 443 18.73 -12.10 -4.90
N ALA A 444 17.78 -12.67 -5.66
CA ALA A 444 17.97 -13.99 -6.22
C ALA A 444 18.96 -13.98 -7.40
N VAL A 445 19.37 -12.82 -7.93
CA VAL A 445 20.37 -12.75 -9.01
C VAL A 445 21.76 -12.98 -8.42
N GLU A 446 22.09 -12.25 -7.35
CA GLU A 446 23.40 -12.29 -6.69
C GLU A 446 23.44 -13.23 -5.46
N ASP A 447 22.30 -13.83 -5.10
CA ASP A 447 22.14 -14.73 -3.93
C ASP A 447 22.42 -14.02 -2.59
N MET A 448 21.88 -12.81 -2.44
CA MET A 448 22.06 -11.93 -1.29
C MET A 448 20.74 -11.68 -0.56
N VAL A 449 20.82 -11.24 0.69
CA VAL A 449 19.68 -10.76 1.49
C VAL A 449 20.00 -9.43 2.16
N ALA A 450 18.96 -8.65 2.46
CA ALA A 450 19.10 -7.36 3.12
C ALA A 450 17.81 -6.98 3.88
N PRO A 451 17.86 -6.03 4.83
CA PRO A 451 16.65 -5.51 5.48
C PRO A 451 15.67 -4.83 4.52
N SER A 452 16.18 -4.21 3.45
CA SER A 452 15.39 -3.50 2.44
C SER A 452 16.07 -3.58 1.07
N SER A 453 15.27 -3.45 0.01
CA SER A 453 15.74 -3.44 -1.37
C SER A 453 16.51 -2.17 -1.74
N TYR A 454 16.31 -1.10 -0.97
CA TYR A 454 16.92 0.20 -1.15
C TYR A 454 17.79 0.63 0.05
N CYS A 455 18.21 -0.32 0.90
CA CYS A 455 19.19 -0.05 1.94
C CYS A 455 20.58 0.22 1.36
N ASP A 456 21.47 0.74 2.20
CA ASP A 456 22.90 0.83 1.88
C ASP A 456 23.46 -0.55 1.50
N ALA A 457 24.35 -0.57 0.50
CA ALA A 457 24.92 -1.82 -0.01
C ALA A 457 25.72 -2.60 1.06
N SER A 458 26.28 -1.90 2.05
CA SER A 458 27.01 -2.51 3.18
C SER A 458 26.13 -3.39 4.08
N LEU A 459 24.81 -3.21 4.05
CA LEU A 459 23.87 -4.01 4.83
C LEU A 459 23.46 -5.31 4.12
N ARG A 460 23.91 -5.52 2.88
CA ARG A 460 23.63 -6.75 2.12
C ARG A 460 24.57 -7.87 2.57
N GLN A 461 24.00 -9.04 2.80
CA GLN A 461 24.72 -10.23 3.22
C GLN A 461 24.50 -11.39 2.24
N PRO A 462 25.46 -12.30 2.03
CA PRO A 462 25.21 -13.54 1.31
C PRO A 462 24.07 -14.33 1.94
N ARG A 463 23.20 -14.93 1.13
CA ARG A 463 22.04 -15.68 1.64
C ARG A 463 22.49 -16.95 2.38
N GLY A 464 22.17 -17.00 3.67
CA GLY A 464 22.33 -18.15 4.55
C GLY A 464 20.98 -18.64 5.06
N ASP A 465 20.83 -18.74 6.38
CA ASP A 465 19.54 -18.93 7.03
C ASP A 465 18.78 -17.60 7.04
N ILE A 466 17.82 -17.45 6.14
CA ILE A 466 17.03 -16.22 5.97
C ILE A 466 16.32 -15.83 7.26
N ALA A 467 15.80 -16.79 8.05
CA ALA A 467 15.10 -16.47 9.29
C ALA A 467 16.07 -15.90 10.35
N ALA A 468 17.25 -16.49 10.46
CA ALA A 468 18.29 -15.98 11.36
C ALA A 468 18.76 -14.58 10.94
N GLN A 469 19.07 -14.40 9.66
CA GLN A 469 19.51 -13.11 9.11
C GLN A 469 18.44 -12.03 9.27
N PHE A 470 17.16 -12.37 9.07
CA PHE A 470 16.06 -11.43 9.30
C PHE A 470 15.98 -10.98 10.76
N ARG A 471 16.15 -11.88 11.73
CA ARG A 471 16.15 -11.53 13.16
C ARG A 471 17.29 -10.59 13.51
N GLU A 472 18.46 -10.76 12.90
CA GLU A 472 19.64 -9.93 13.13
C GLU A 472 19.55 -8.54 12.48
N PHE A 473 18.81 -8.39 11.39
CA PHE A 473 18.67 -7.09 10.74
C PHE A 473 17.98 -6.05 11.60
N THR A 474 18.65 -4.91 11.83
CA THR A 474 17.99 -3.76 12.46
C THR A 474 17.02 -3.12 11.46
N PRO A 475 15.77 -2.82 11.86
CA PRO A 475 14.86 -2.04 11.03
C PRO A 475 15.46 -0.69 10.64
N ILE A 476 15.19 -0.23 9.41
CA ILE A 476 15.76 0.99 8.84
C ILE A 476 14.66 2.02 8.64
N VAL A 477 14.78 3.15 9.33
CA VAL A 477 14.03 4.38 9.03
C VAL A 477 14.92 5.24 8.13
N ARG A 478 14.39 5.72 7.02
CA ARG A 478 15.15 6.63 6.16
C ARG A 478 14.78 8.07 6.44
N SER A 479 15.71 8.82 7.04
CA SER A 479 15.65 10.27 6.90
C SER A 479 16.04 10.63 5.47
N LEU A 480 15.15 11.28 4.72
CA LEU A 480 15.63 12.10 3.61
C LEU A 480 16.50 13.22 4.21
N PRO A 481 17.62 13.60 3.57
CA PRO A 481 18.32 14.81 3.96
C PRO A 481 17.33 15.98 3.99
N VAL A 482 17.49 16.84 4.99
CA VAL A 482 16.57 17.91 5.37
C VAL A 482 16.12 18.71 4.15
N ARG A 483 14.81 18.94 4.05
CA ARG A 483 14.21 19.83 3.03
C ARG A 483 14.93 21.17 3.04
N GLY A 484 15.58 21.52 1.92
CA GLY A 484 16.18 22.83 1.73
C GLY A 484 17.69 22.94 1.96
N GLU A 485 18.45 21.85 2.14
CA GLU A 485 19.88 21.94 1.85
C GLU A 485 20.07 21.95 0.32
N GLU A 486 20.32 23.13 -0.23
CA GLU A 486 20.96 23.25 -1.54
C GLU A 486 22.19 22.31 -1.59
N PRO A 487 22.45 21.64 -2.71
CA PRO A 487 23.59 20.75 -2.79
C PRO A 487 24.86 21.52 -2.46
N LYS A 488 25.46 21.21 -1.30
CA LYS A 488 26.82 21.63 -0.95
C LYS A 488 27.71 21.07 -2.06
N ASP A 489 28.31 21.96 -2.83
CA ASP A 489 29.19 21.72 -3.99
C ASP A 489 28.55 21.75 -5.39
N VAL A 490 27.48 22.53 -5.61
CA VAL A 490 27.32 23.19 -6.91
C VAL A 490 28.19 24.45 -6.89
N PRO A 491 29.07 24.70 -7.89
CA PRO A 491 29.80 25.95 -7.94
C PRO A 491 28.79 27.09 -8.03
N LEU A 492 28.68 27.88 -6.97
CA LEU A 492 28.05 29.20 -7.02
C LEU A 492 28.87 30.02 -8.01
N TYR A 493 28.32 30.24 -9.21
CA TYR A 493 28.85 31.20 -10.15
C TYR A 493 28.54 32.59 -9.58
N GLU A 494 29.47 33.16 -8.82
CA GLU A 494 29.51 34.60 -8.55
C GLU A 494 30.15 35.29 -9.76
N GLY A 495 29.33 35.98 -10.57
CA GLY A 495 29.81 36.79 -11.68
C GLY A 495 28.68 37.24 -12.61
N ASP A 496 28.52 38.57 -12.69
CA ASP A 496 27.55 39.41 -13.40
C ASP A 496 26.92 38.87 -14.71
N GLU A 497 25.61 39.07 -14.81
CA GLU A 497 24.67 38.83 -15.94
C GLU A 497 24.55 37.37 -16.46
N ALA A 498 23.34 36.81 -16.40
CA ALA A 498 23.02 35.56 -17.08
C ALA A 498 23.17 35.74 -18.60
N ARG A 499 24.05 34.93 -19.21
CA ARG A 499 24.32 34.96 -20.66
C ARG A 499 23.96 33.63 -21.31
N MET A 500 23.33 33.69 -22.47
CA MET A 500 23.01 32.55 -23.30
C MET A 500 24.05 32.44 -24.42
N LYS A 501 24.59 31.23 -24.63
CA LYS A 501 25.50 30.93 -25.73
C LYS A 501 24.97 29.80 -26.59
N GLY A 502 25.27 29.83 -27.87
CA GLY A 502 24.90 28.76 -28.79
C GLY A 502 25.56 28.89 -30.14
N THR A 503 25.26 27.95 -31.02
CA THR A 503 25.78 27.93 -32.40
C THR A 503 24.60 28.07 -33.35
N ALA A 504 24.68 29.07 -34.23
CA ALA A 504 23.69 29.34 -35.26
C ALA A 504 23.66 28.24 -36.33
N ALA A 505 22.61 28.25 -37.15
CA ALA A 505 22.41 27.26 -38.21
C ALA A 505 23.52 27.26 -39.29
N ASP A 506 24.28 28.35 -39.43
CA ASP A 506 25.44 28.47 -40.31
C ASP A 506 26.78 28.11 -39.64
N GLY A 507 26.76 27.69 -38.38
CA GLY A 507 27.93 27.29 -37.60
C GLY A 507 28.61 28.44 -36.84
N SER A 508 28.11 29.67 -36.91
CA SER A 508 28.64 30.78 -36.11
C SER A 508 28.23 30.69 -34.65
N GLU A 509 29.15 31.00 -33.73
CA GLU A 509 28.84 31.05 -32.29
C GLU A 509 28.26 32.41 -31.90
N TRP A 510 27.30 32.41 -30.99
CA TRP A 510 26.70 33.62 -30.41
C TRP A 510 26.69 33.56 -28.88
N ASP A 511 26.74 34.74 -28.27
CA ASP A 511 26.80 34.97 -26.83
C ASP A 511 26.06 36.27 -26.50
N ILE A 512 24.88 36.18 -25.86
CA ILE A 512 24.00 37.32 -25.61
C ILE A 512 23.53 37.32 -24.15
N SER A 513 23.42 38.49 -23.52
CA SER A 513 22.84 38.59 -22.18
C SER A 513 21.33 38.38 -22.25
N VAL A 514 20.78 37.74 -21.21
CA VAL A 514 19.33 37.51 -21.08
C VAL A 514 18.57 38.83 -21.08
N GLU A 515 19.16 39.91 -20.56
CA GLU A 515 18.59 41.25 -20.50
C GLU A 515 18.39 41.86 -21.90
N THR A 516 19.38 41.73 -22.80
CA THR A 516 19.25 42.20 -24.19
C THR A 516 18.19 41.43 -24.99
N VAL A 517 17.97 40.15 -24.67
CA VAL A 517 16.89 39.34 -25.27
C VAL A 517 15.53 39.88 -24.84
N LEU A 518 15.38 40.27 -23.57
CA LEU A 518 14.15 40.82 -23.03
C LEU A 518 13.86 42.23 -23.59
N GLU A 519 14.87 43.09 -23.73
CA GLU A 519 14.72 44.45 -24.28
C GLU A 519 14.21 44.48 -25.74
N HIS A 520 14.76 43.64 -26.62
CA HIS A 520 14.31 43.56 -28.01
C HIS A 520 12.87 43.04 -28.14
N MET A 521 12.46 42.14 -27.23
CA MET A 521 11.11 41.58 -27.20
C MET A 521 10.08 42.59 -26.68
N VAL A 522 10.45 43.45 -25.73
CA VAL A 522 9.60 44.56 -25.24
C VAL A 522 9.42 45.64 -26.31
N ALA A 523 10.45 45.90 -27.13
CA ALA A 523 10.38 46.85 -28.24
C ALA A 523 9.54 46.36 -29.44
N GLY A 524 9.13 45.08 -29.46
CA GLY A 524 8.37 44.49 -30.58
C GLY A 524 9.18 44.37 -31.88
N GLU A 525 10.50 44.51 -31.80
CA GLU A 525 11.41 44.27 -32.91
C GLU A 525 11.69 42.76 -33.00
N ASP A 526 11.81 42.22 -34.20
CA ASP A 526 12.17 40.81 -34.43
C ASP A 526 13.70 40.71 -34.56
N PRO A 527 14.44 40.47 -33.47
CA PRO A 527 15.87 40.20 -33.57
C PRO A 527 16.05 38.97 -34.45
N LYS A 528 16.81 39.10 -35.54
CA LYS A 528 17.12 38.00 -36.46
C LYS A 528 17.89 36.90 -35.71
N PHE A 529 17.16 36.01 -35.04
CA PHE A 529 17.71 34.89 -34.29
C PHE A 529 17.73 33.61 -35.13
N PRO A 530 18.77 32.77 -35.00
CA PRO A 530 18.88 31.53 -35.77
C PRO A 530 18.22 30.35 -35.01
N PHE A 531 16.93 30.43 -34.65
CA PHE A 531 16.21 29.31 -34.03
C PHE A 531 15.42 28.51 -35.06
N LYS A 532 15.49 27.17 -35.00
CA LYS A 532 14.71 26.27 -35.87
C LYS A 532 13.20 26.26 -35.56
N ARG A 533 12.76 26.84 -34.44
CA ARG A 533 11.35 27.05 -34.07
C ARG A 533 11.20 28.32 -33.23
N PRO A 534 10.12 29.12 -33.41
CA PRO A 534 9.87 30.27 -32.56
C PRO A 534 9.55 29.84 -31.12
N ILE A 535 10.11 30.55 -30.15
CA ILE A 535 9.69 30.45 -28.75
C ILE A 535 8.46 31.34 -28.60
N THR A 536 7.32 30.74 -28.26
CA THR A 536 6.07 31.48 -28.04
C THR A 536 6.04 32.05 -26.63
N ARG A 537 5.39 33.21 -26.44
CA ARG A 537 5.18 33.86 -25.13
C ARG A 537 4.64 32.88 -24.07
N GLN A 538 3.65 32.07 -24.45
CA GLN A 538 3.07 31.01 -23.63
C GLN A 538 4.12 30.05 -23.05
N ARG A 539 5.09 29.62 -23.87
CA ARG A 539 6.13 28.67 -23.45
C ARG A 539 7.15 29.27 -22.49
N LEU A 540 7.30 30.59 -22.52
CA LEU A 540 8.19 31.30 -21.62
C LEU A 540 7.48 31.55 -20.28
N GLU A 541 6.18 31.88 -20.32
CA GLU A 541 5.31 31.97 -19.13
C GLU A 541 5.22 30.63 -18.40
N ASP A 542 5.10 29.51 -19.15
CA ASP A 542 5.13 28.15 -18.60
C ASP A 542 6.49 27.78 -17.96
N TYR A 543 7.58 28.42 -18.39
CA TYR A 543 8.94 28.13 -17.91
C TYR A 543 9.34 28.96 -16.68
N LEU A 544 8.77 30.16 -16.51
CA LEU A 544 9.11 31.10 -15.43
C LEU A 544 8.22 30.96 -14.19
N GLY A 545 7.07 30.27 -14.28
CA GLY A 545 6.16 30.10 -13.14
C GLY A 545 5.66 31.42 -12.54
N ASP A 546 5.11 31.40 -11.32
CA ASP A 546 4.47 32.53 -10.61
C ASP A 546 5.41 33.71 -10.23
N HIS A 547 6.57 33.85 -10.85
CA HIS A 547 7.38 35.05 -10.71
C HIS A 547 6.74 36.19 -11.51
N SER A 548 6.13 37.14 -10.80
CA SER A 548 5.59 38.38 -11.35
C SER A 548 6.69 39.20 -12.04
N LEU A 549 6.57 39.41 -13.35
CA LEU A 549 7.25 40.48 -14.07
C LEU A 549 6.38 41.74 -13.97
N GLU A 550 6.79 42.71 -13.16
CA GLU A 550 6.23 44.06 -13.20
C GLU A 550 6.61 44.73 -14.51
N ILE A 551 5.60 45.17 -15.27
CA ILE A 551 5.76 46.11 -16.40
C ILE A 551 4.76 47.24 -16.19
N ASP A 552 5.31 48.43 -15.90
CA ASP A 552 4.69 49.76 -15.96
C ASP A 552 3.28 49.95 -15.38
N GLY A 553 3.21 50.20 -14.07
CA GLY A 553 2.48 51.37 -13.59
C GLY A 553 1.06 51.18 -13.03
N TRP A 554 0.70 50.00 -12.52
CA TRP A 554 -0.50 49.86 -11.68
C TRP A 554 -0.13 49.37 -10.28
N GLU A 555 -0.44 50.20 -9.28
CA GLU A 555 -0.04 50.05 -7.89
C GLU A 555 -0.99 49.11 -7.11
N LEU A 556 -0.38 48.27 -6.28
CA LEU A 556 -0.98 47.31 -5.36
C LEU A 556 -1.52 48.01 -4.10
N VAL A 557 -2.77 47.75 -3.68
CA VAL A 557 -3.22 48.07 -2.31
C VAL A 557 -3.39 46.77 -1.51
N ARG A 558 -2.58 46.67 -0.45
CA ARG A 558 -2.44 45.54 0.48
C ARG A 558 -3.17 45.88 1.80
N ILE A 559 -3.87 44.92 2.40
CA ILE A 559 -4.06 44.84 3.87
C ILE A 559 -3.93 43.36 4.30
N LEU A 560 -3.12 43.12 5.34
CA LEU A 560 -2.79 41.84 6.00
C LEU A 560 -3.37 41.80 7.47
N PRO A 561 -3.30 40.68 8.22
CA PRO A 561 -4.31 40.18 9.19
C PRO A 561 -4.01 40.45 10.70
N PRO A 562 -4.90 40.00 11.63
CA PRO A 562 -4.49 39.04 12.68
C PRO A 562 -5.58 37.99 13.10
N SER A 563 -5.17 36.82 13.63
CA SER A 563 -6.01 35.85 14.40
C SER A 563 -6.21 36.34 15.87
N PRO A 564 -6.83 35.66 16.89
CA PRO A 564 -7.62 34.40 17.05
C PRO A 564 -8.94 34.55 17.90
N ALA A 565 -9.63 33.44 18.23
CA ALA A 565 -10.85 33.24 19.07
C ALA A 565 -12.22 33.55 18.39
N GLY A 566 -13.30 32.77 18.47
CA GLY A 566 -13.68 31.53 19.16
C GLY A 566 -15.20 31.56 19.38
N ILE A 567 -15.92 30.46 19.10
CA ILE A 567 -17.01 29.88 19.92
C ILE A 567 -17.06 28.37 19.57
N ILE A 568 -17.02 27.56 20.63
CA ILE A 568 -17.26 26.11 20.70
C ILE A 568 -18.75 25.90 21.01
N PHE A 569 -19.39 24.88 20.43
CA PHE A 569 -20.13 23.92 21.24
C PHE A 569 -19.73 22.50 20.82
N ASN A 570 -19.16 21.82 21.81
CA ASN A 570 -19.04 20.39 22.00
C ASN A 570 -20.21 19.97 22.91
N ASN A 571 -20.82 18.82 22.67
CA ASN A 571 -21.11 17.76 23.65
C ASN A 571 -22.32 16.91 23.26
N GLU A 572 -22.08 15.59 23.31
CA GLU A 572 -22.99 14.53 23.74
C GLU A 572 -24.32 14.33 22.99
N GLU A 573 -24.50 13.09 22.52
CA GLU A 573 -25.75 12.48 22.02
C GLU A 573 -26.35 13.08 20.74
N LEU A 574 -26.18 12.35 19.62
CA LEU A 574 -27.28 11.65 18.93
C LEU A 574 -26.76 10.77 17.79
#